data_AF-E2BX71-F1
#
_entry.id   AF-E2BX71-F1
#
_cell.length_a   1.000
_cell.length_b   1.000
_cell.length_c   1.000
_cell.angle_alpha   90.00
_cell.angle_beta   90.00
_cell.angle_gamma   90.00
#
_symmetry.space_group_name_H-M   'P 1'
#
loop_
_entity.id
_entity.type
_entity.pdbx_description
1 polymer ?
#
loop_
_entity_poly.entity_id
_entity_poly.type
_entity_poly.pdbx_seq_one_letter_code
_entity_poly.pdbx_strand_id
1 'polypeptide(L)' 'KMTVEQWSKVPFTDESKFEMFGGKRRVYVRRMRGERCINQYITSMVKHGGGSVIVWGCFGNNKVGDLIHI' A
#
# COMPACT_ATOMS: atom_id res chain seq x y z
N LYS A 1 8.71 -11.08 -29.31
CA LYS A 1 9.07 -10.86 -27.89
C LYS A 1 10.05 -9.70 -27.84
N MET A 2 9.91 -8.76 -26.91
CA MET A 2 10.93 -7.73 -26.69
C MET A 2 12.17 -8.34 -26.04
N THR A 3 13.34 -7.85 -26.44
CA THR A 3 14.63 -8.20 -25.81
C THR A 3 14.85 -7.37 -24.55
N VAL A 4 15.86 -7.74 -23.75
CA VAL A 4 16.22 -7.00 -22.54
C VAL A 4 16.64 -5.57 -22.87
N GLU A 5 17.35 -5.37 -23.99
CA GLU A 5 17.76 -4.04 -24.46
C GLU A 5 16.58 -3.17 -24.86
N GLN A 6 15.50 -3.78 -25.37
CA GLN A 6 14.28 -3.06 -25.71
C GLN A 6 13.51 -2.66 -24.45
N TRP A 7 13.42 -3.53 -23.44
CA TRP A 7 12.81 -3.20 -22.14
C TRP A 7 13.59 -2.13 -21.38
N SER A 8 14.92 -2.13 -21.50
CA SER A 8 15.80 -1.14 -20.85
C SER A 8 15.50 0.31 -21.29
N LYS A 9 14.88 0.49 -22.46
CA LYS A 9 14.54 1.80 -23.03
C LYS A 9 13.12 2.28 -22.67
N VAL A 10 12.30 1.43 -22.06
CA VAL A 10 10.90 1.76 -21.76
C VAL A 10 10.81 2.48 -20.41
N PRO A 11 10.21 3.69 -20.36
CA PRO A 11 9.79 4.30 -19.11
C PRO A 11 8.48 3.67 -18.63
N PHE A 12 8.45 3.24 -17.38
CA PHE A 12 7.26 2.75 -16.69
C PHE A 12 6.66 3.87 -15.84
N THR A 13 5.34 3.95 -15.82
CA THR A 13 4.57 4.95 -15.04
C THR A 13 3.38 4.25 -14.42
N ASP A 14 3.02 4.59 -13.18
CA ASP A 14 1.82 4.06 -12.55
C ASP A 14 1.30 4.99 -11.45
N GLU A 15 0.03 4.80 -11.07
CA GLU A 15 -0.59 5.45 -9.92
C GLU A 15 -0.83 4.43 -8.81
N SER A 16 -0.36 4.75 -7.61
CA SER A 16 -0.52 3.88 -6.45
C SER A 16 -1.13 4.63 -5.27
N LYS A 17 -2.15 4.02 -4.68
CA LYS A 17 -2.82 4.53 -3.48
C LYS A 17 -2.25 3.88 -2.23
N PHE A 18 -1.71 4.69 -1.34
CA PHE A 18 -1.19 4.29 -0.04
C PHE A 18 -2.17 4.69 1.07
N GLU A 19 -2.70 3.71 1.78
CA GLU A 19 -3.62 3.93 2.91
C GLU A 19 -2.82 4.12 4.20
N MET A 20 -2.99 5.25 4.90
CA MET A 20 -2.30 5.50 6.18
C MET A 20 -2.83 4.58 7.29
N PHE A 21 -4.14 4.36 7.31
CA PHE A 21 -4.81 3.41 8.20
C PHE A 21 -5.55 2.38 7.34
N GLY A 22 -4.76 1.55 6.66
CA GLY A 22 -5.27 0.51 5.77
C GLY A 22 -5.78 -0.71 6.52
N GLY A 23 -6.99 -1.17 6.18
CA GLY A 23 -7.58 -2.41 6.69
C GLY A 23 -6.95 -3.69 6.14
N LYS A 24 -5.92 -3.58 5.28
CA LYS A 24 -5.31 -4.72 4.57
C LYS A 24 -4.31 -5.51 5.44
N ARG A 25 -3.84 -4.95 6.56
CA ARG A 25 -2.93 -5.65 7.47
C ARG A 25 -3.72 -6.42 8.53
N ARG A 26 -3.63 -7.75 8.51
CA ARG A 26 -4.25 -8.61 9.52
C ARG A 26 -3.52 -8.40 10.86
N VAL A 27 -4.23 -7.93 11.87
CA VAL A 27 -3.68 -7.80 13.23
C VAL A 27 -3.96 -9.09 14.00
N TYR A 28 -2.90 -9.70 14.54
CA TYR A 28 -3.01 -10.86 15.40
C TYR A 28 -3.15 -10.41 16.84
N VAL A 29 -4.15 -10.94 17.55
CA VAL A 29 -4.42 -10.65 18.95
C VAL A 29 -4.52 -11.97 19.72
N ARG A 30 -3.87 -12.07 20.88
CA ARG A 30 -3.96 -13.22 21.79
C ARG A 30 -5.04 -12.95 22.85
N ARG A 31 -5.95 -13.91 23.05
CA ARG A 31 -7.06 -13.83 24.03
C ARG A 31 -7.61 -15.21 24.38
N MET A 32 -8.32 -15.32 25.50
CA MET A 32 -9.03 -16.54 25.89
C MET A 32 -10.40 -16.68 25.21
N ARG A 33 -11.02 -17.85 25.35
CA ARG A 33 -12.38 -18.12 24.84
C ARG A 33 -13.38 -17.24 25.58
N GLY A 34 -14.22 -16.50 24.84
CA GLY A 34 -15.22 -15.58 25.39
C GLY A 34 -14.80 -14.10 25.35
N GLU A 35 -13.50 -13.81 25.25
CA GLU A 35 -12.98 -12.44 25.30
C GLU A 35 -13.00 -11.73 23.93
N ARG A 36 -13.82 -12.22 22.99
CA ARG A 36 -13.79 -11.76 21.60
C ARG A 36 -14.13 -10.27 21.47
N CYS A 37 -14.97 -9.77 22.37
CA CYS A 37 -15.54 -8.43 22.29
C CYS A 37 -15.01 -7.47 23.37
N ILE A 38 -13.96 -7.85 24.10
CA ILE A 38 -13.33 -6.96 25.09
C ILE A 38 -12.49 -5.94 24.33
N ASN A 39 -12.65 -4.64 24.65
CA ASN A 39 -11.96 -3.54 23.96
C ASN A 39 -10.43 -3.70 23.94
N GLN A 40 -9.82 -4.31 24.97
CA GLN A 40 -8.38 -4.59 25.02
C GLN A 40 -7.92 -5.61 23.97
N TYR A 41 -8.83 -6.43 23.43
CA TYR A 41 -8.54 -7.46 22.43
C TYR A 41 -9.23 -7.22 21.08
N ILE A 42 -9.72 -6.01 20.86
CA ILE A 42 -10.26 -5.55 19.58
C ILE A 42 -9.34 -4.47 19.04
N THR A 43 -8.84 -4.66 17.82
CA THR A 43 -8.21 -3.57 17.08
C THR A 43 -9.32 -2.67 16.52
N SER A 44 -9.27 -1.38 16.87
CA SER A 44 -10.14 -0.37 16.28
C SER A 44 -9.95 -0.35 14.77
N MET A 45 -11.00 -0.69 14.02
CA MET A 45 -11.01 -0.60 12.56
C MET A 45 -11.57 0.75 12.16
N VAL A 46 -10.77 1.56 11.47
CA VAL A 46 -11.25 2.80 10.86
C VAL A 46 -12.06 2.40 9.63
N LYS A 47 -13.39 2.31 9.76
CA LYS A 47 -14.27 1.84 8.69
C LYS A 47 -14.25 2.79 7.49
N HIS A 48 -14.21 4.10 7.73
CA HIS A 48 -14.18 5.14 6.72
C HIS A 48 -13.19 6.23 7.16
N GLY A 49 -12.06 6.36 6.45
CA GLY A 49 -11.22 7.55 6.58
C GLY A 49 -10.15 7.47 7.68
N GLY A 50 -8.97 7.03 7.29
CA GLY A 50 -7.71 7.43 7.93
C GLY A 50 -6.84 8.30 7.01
N GLY A 51 -7.39 8.74 5.88
CA GLY A 51 -6.62 9.35 4.80
C GLY A 51 -5.87 8.33 3.95
N SER A 52 -5.60 8.73 2.72
CA SER A 52 -4.76 8.01 1.77
C SER A 52 -3.99 9.01 0.94
N VAL A 53 -2.76 8.67 0.60
CA VAL A 53 -1.94 9.44 -0.34
C VAL A 53 -1.99 8.69 -1.67
N ILE A 54 -2.33 9.39 -2.75
CA ILE A 54 -2.22 8.86 -4.11
C ILE A 54 -0.97 9.47 -4.72
N VAL A 55 -0.07 8.63 -5.22
CA VAL A 55 1.10 9.12 -5.92
C VAL A 55 1.10 8.60 -7.34
N TRP A 56 1.52 9.44 -8.27
CA TRP A 56 1.98 9.01 -9.57
C TRP A 56 3.50 8.94 -9.54
N GLY A 57 4.05 7.86 -10.08
CA GLY A 57 5.49 7.67 -10.14
C GLY A 57 5.92 7.08 -11.46
N CYS A 58 7.18 7.31 -11.82
CA CYS A 58 7.79 6.69 -12.99
C CYS A 58 9.20 6.16 -12.72
N PHE A 59 9.61 5.14 -13.46
CA PHE A 59 10.97 4.61 -13.40
C PHE A 59 11.37 3.95 -14.73
N GLY A 60 12.66 3.86 -14.97
CA GLY A 60 13.25 3.10 -16.06
C GLY A 60 14.31 2.13 -15.54
N ASN A 61 15.04 1.48 -16.45
CA ASN A 61 15.97 0.39 -16.12
C ASN A 61 16.87 0.64 -14.88
N ASN A 62 17.53 1.79 -14.84
CA ASN A 62 18.51 2.12 -13.79
C ASN A 62 18.23 3.49 -13.13
N LYS A 63 17.02 4.02 -13.29
CA LYS A 63 16.67 5.36 -12.79
C LYS A 63 15.25 5.38 -12.28
N VAL A 64 15.08 5.94 -11.09
CA VAL A 64 13.77 6.37 -10.60
C VAL A 64 13.52 7.76 -11.17
N GLY A 65 12.34 7.97 -11.74
CA GLY A 65 11.89 9.28 -12.19
C GLY A 65 11.13 10.01 -11.08
N ASP A 66 10.25 10.92 -11.46
CA ASP A 66 9.53 11.74 -10.50
C ASP A 66 8.51 10.92 -9.70
N LEU A 67 8.27 11.35 -8.46
CA LEU A 67 7.20 10.88 -7.61
C LEU A 67 6.37 12.08 -7.18
N ILE A 68 5.12 12.13 -7.64
CA ILE A 68 4.23 13.29 -7.50
C ILE A 68 3.02 12.88 -6.68
N HIS A 69 2.73 13.64 -5.63
CA HIS A 69 1.48 13.53 -4.88
C HIS A 69 0.35 14.16 -5.72
N ILE A 70 -0.71 13.38 -5.96
CA ILE A 70 -1.93 13.81 -6.66
C ILE A 70 -3.01 14.16 -5.63
#